data_AF-A0A7C5XHG0-F1
#
_entry.id   AF-A0A7C5XHG0-F1
#
_cell.length_a   1.000
_cell.length_b   1.000
_cell.length_c   1.000
_cell.angle_alpha   90.00
_cell.angle_beta   90.00
_cell.angle_gamma   90.00
#
_symmetry.space_group_name_H-M   'P 1'
#
loop_
_entity.id
_entity.type
_entity.pdbx_description
1 polymer ?
#
loop_
_entity_poly.entity_id
_entity_poly.type
_entity_poly.pdbx_seq_one_letter_code
_entity_poly.pdbx_strand_id
1 'polypeptide(L)'
;AEWGLRPSEPFLVSIDDLDLEHGMIRIGKVTETKRSFVAFLRPEVVDWVRVNYLPAREALIRVRFDLVKADYLGVNVNAEGWARRLIPFDQSRLRREIKDTARWVLGRSLELYELRKFFATWMISQGVPESIVNTLQGRAPPSEFRILVEHYWSPRHEELRQWYLKHAPWVCCA
;
A
#
# COMPACT_ATOMS: atom_id res chain seq x y z
N ALA A 1 -3.43 2.90 7.08
CA ALA A 1 -4.82 2.95 7.58
C ALA A 1 -5.80 3.05 6.42
N GLU A 2 -5.59 3.96 5.45
CA GLU A 2 -6.56 4.21 4.36
C GLU A 2 -6.81 3.06 3.38
N TRP A 3 -5.88 2.11 3.22
CA TRP A 3 -6.00 1.03 2.22
C TRP A 3 -6.31 -0.34 2.81
N GLY A 4 -6.43 -0.45 4.13
CA GLY A 4 -6.67 -1.73 4.79
C GLY A 4 -5.60 -2.81 4.53
N LEU A 5 -4.39 -2.46 4.09
CA LEU A 5 -3.32 -3.42 3.76
C LEU A 5 -2.79 -4.17 5.00
N ARG A 6 -2.29 -5.39 4.79
CA ARG A 6 -1.52 -6.13 5.78
C ARG A 6 -0.20 -5.40 6.07
N PRO A 7 0.38 -5.55 7.26
CA PRO A 7 1.64 -4.87 7.61
C PRO A 7 2.84 -5.16 6.70
N SER A 8 2.80 -6.23 5.91
CA SER A 8 3.83 -6.58 4.93
C SER A 8 3.56 -6.13 3.51
N GLU A 9 2.29 -5.99 3.13
CA GLU A 9 1.90 -5.71 1.74
C GLU A 9 2.55 -4.44 1.16
N PRO A 10 2.60 -3.28 1.88
CA PRO A 10 3.23 -2.07 1.33
C PRO A 10 4.70 -2.21 0.93
N PHE A 11 5.43 -3.18 1.51
CA PHE A 11 6.86 -3.38 1.25
C PHE A 11 7.13 -4.35 0.10
N LEU A 12 6.10 -5.03 -0.38
CA LEU A 12 6.19 -5.96 -1.51
C LEU A 12 5.96 -5.27 -2.86
N VAL A 13 5.50 -4.02 -2.82
CA VAL A 13 5.12 -3.21 -3.98
C VAL A 13 6.36 -2.53 -4.56
N SER A 14 6.47 -2.54 -5.88
CA SER A 14 7.49 -1.80 -6.64
C SER A 14 6.94 -0.50 -7.21
N ILE A 15 7.81 0.34 -7.76
CA ILE A 15 7.37 1.56 -8.44
C ILE A 15 6.47 1.26 -9.66
N ASP A 16 6.67 0.10 -10.30
CA ASP A 16 5.91 -0.32 -11.49
C ASP A 16 4.47 -0.75 -11.14
N ASP A 17 4.22 -1.05 -9.87
CA ASP A 17 2.89 -1.42 -9.38
C ASP A 17 2.03 -0.20 -9.04
N LEU A 18 2.63 1.00 -9.00
CA LEU A 18 1.97 2.27 -8.73
C LEU A 18 1.47 2.91 -10.04
N ASP A 19 0.16 3.05 -10.17
CA ASP A 19 -0.48 3.75 -11.28
C ASP A 19 -1.16 5.01 -10.76
N LEU A 20 -0.47 6.14 -10.93
CA LEU A 20 -0.96 7.46 -10.53
C LEU A 20 -1.96 8.06 -11.52
N GLU A 21 -2.10 7.53 -12.73
CA GLU A 21 -3.08 8.02 -13.70
C GLU A 21 -4.48 7.59 -13.28
N HIS A 22 -4.61 6.34 -12.83
CA HIS A 22 -5.88 5.78 -12.37
C HIS A 22 -6.06 5.84 -10.84
N GLY A 23 -5.02 6.24 -10.12
CA GLY A 23 -5.02 6.32 -8.66
C GLY A 23 -5.12 4.94 -8.02
N MET A 24 -4.19 4.04 -8.36
CA MET A 24 -4.20 2.67 -7.86
C MET A 24 -2.81 2.11 -7.61
N ILE A 25 -2.76 1.08 -6.77
CA ILE A 25 -1.57 0.29 -6.48
C ILE A 25 -1.93 -1.19 -6.61
N ARG A 26 -1.15 -1.93 -7.39
CA ARG A 26 -1.29 -3.38 -7.51
C ARG A 26 -0.55 -4.04 -6.35
N ILE A 27 -1.29 -4.78 -5.53
CA ILE A 27 -0.75 -5.49 -4.36
C ILE A 27 -0.55 -6.96 -4.72
N GLY A 28 0.71 -7.39 -4.74
CA GLY A 28 1.10 -8.76 -5.05
C GLY A 28 1.29 -9.04 -6.54
N LYS A 29 1.94 -10.16 -6.86
CA LYS A 29 2.10 -10.65 -8.24
C LYS A 29 1.05 -11.72 -8.53
N VAL A 30 0.48 -11.70 -9.75
CA VAL A 30 -0.35 -12.80 -10.27
C VAL A 30 0.54 -14.04 -10.38
N THR A 31 0.50 -14.91 -9.38
CA THR A 31 1.02 -16.28 -9.47
C THR A 31 -0.13 -17.23 -9.13
N GLU A 32 -0.09 -18.48 -9.57
CA GLU A 32 -1.17 -19.46 -9.35
C GLU A 32 -1.65 -19.54 -7.88
N THR A 33 -0.74 -19.28 -6.93
CA THR A 33 -0.99 -19.37 -5.49
C THR A 33 -1.14 -18.03 -4.77
N LYS A 34 -0.88 -16.87 -5.41
CA LYS A 34 -0.89 -15.56 -4.73
C LYS A 34 -2.07 -14.72 -5.18
N ARG A 35 -2.83 -14.24 -4.19
CA ARG A 35 -3.91 -13.26 -4.35
C ARG A 35 -3.29 -11.92 -4.73
N SER A 36 -3.48 -11.49 -5.98
CA SER A 36 -3.24 -10.11 -6.38
C SER A 36 -4.52 -9.32 -6.18
N PHE A 37 -4.44 -8.09 -5.69
CA PHE A 37 -5.60 -7.20 -5.60
C PHE A 37 -5.17 -5.75 -5.80
N VAL A 38 -6.13 -4.86 -6.00
CA VAL A 38 -5.89 -3.44 -6.21
C VAL A 38 -6.23 -2.67 -4.95
N ALA A 39 -5.33 -1.77 -4.54
CA ALA A 39 -5.60 -0.73 -3.57
C ALA A 39 -5.81 0.59 -4.31
N PHE A 40 -6.85 1.34 -3.96
CA PHE A 40 -7.15 2.62 -4.59
C PHE A 40 -6.54 3.78 -3.81
N LEU A 41 -6.30 4.88 -4.52
CA LEU A 41 -5.77 6.14 -4.01
C LEU A 41 -6.84 7.21 -4.21
N ARG A 42 -7.05 8.02 -3.17
CA ARG A 42 -7.84 9.25 -3.32
C ARG A 42 -7.06 10.27 -4.14
N PRO A 43 -7.72 11.18 -4.88
CA PRO A 43 -7.04 12.19 -5.69
C PRO A 43 -6.01 13.00 -4.90
N GLU A 44 -6.32 13.39 -3.67
CA GLU A 44 -5.41 14.19 -2.82
C GLU A 44 -4.14 13.40 -2.47
N VAL A 45 -4.27 12.08 -2.31
CA VAL A 45 -3.14 11.19 -2.05
C VAL A 45 -2.31 10.97 -3.32
N VAL A 46 -2.95 10.86 -4.48
CA VAL A 46 -2.26 10.80 -5.79
C VAL A 46 -1.39 12.04 -5.97
N ASP A 47 -1.96 13.21 -5.74
CA ASP A 47 -1.26 14.50 -5.86
C ASP A 47 -0.11 14.59 -4.86
N TRP A 48 -0.36 14.23 -3.60
CA TRP A 48 0.68 14.22 -2.58
C TRP A 48 1.84 13.26 -2.93
N VAL A 49 1.52 12.06 -3.41
CA VAL A 49 2.53 11.08 -3.83
C VAL A 49 3.37 11.63 -4.98
N ARG A 50 2.72 12.24 -5.98
CA ARG A 50 3.37 12.82 -7.15
C ARG A 50 4.31 13.98 -6.79
N VAL A 51 3.84 14.89 -5.95
CA VAL A 51 4.53 16.16 -5.65
C VAL A 51 5.55 16.01 -4.53
N ASN A 52 5.28 15.19 -3.51
CA ASN A 52 6.12 15.11 -2.30
C ASN A 52 6.88 13.79 -2.21
N TYR A 53 6.16 12.67 -2.29
CA TYR A 53 6.75 11.36 -1.99
C TYR A 53 7.76 10.91 -3.04
N LEU A 54 7.38 10.90 -4.33
CA LEU A 54 8.24 10.41 -5.39
C LEU A 54 9.55 11.21 -5.51
N PRO A 55 9.54 12.55 -5.46
CA PRO A 55 10.78 13.32 -5.47
C PRO A 55 11.69 13.04 -4.26
N ALA A 56 11.12 12.96 -3.05
CA ALA A 56 11.88 12.66 -1.84
C ALA A 56 12.48 11.24 -1.87
N ARG A 57 11.71 10.27 -2.38
CA ARG A 57 12.16 8.88 -2.60
C ARG A 57 13.31 8.84 -3.60
N GLU A 58 13.21 9.54 -4.71
CA GLU A 58 14.25 9.56 -5.75
C GLU A 58 15.55 10.17 -5.21
N ALA A 59 15.45 11.26 -4.45
CA ALA A 59 16.60 11.85 -3.76
C ALA A 59 17.27 10.87 -2.79
N LEU A 60 16.49 10.11 -2.02
CA LEU A 60 17.01 9.07 -1.13
C LEU A 60 17.75 7.97 -1.90
N ILE A 61 17.18 7.49 -3.00
CA ILE A 61 17.79 6.46 -3.84
C ILE A 61 19.12 6.99 -4.36
N ARG A 62 19.16 8.18 -4.97
CA ARG A 62 20.38 8.77 -5.50
C ARG A 62 21.50 8.88 -4.46
N VAL A 63 21.17 9.28 -3.23
CA VAL A 63 22.17 9.47 -2.15
C VAL A 63 22.65 8.13 -1.58
N ARG A 64 21.78 7.12 -1.50
CA ARG A 64 22.09 5.85 -0.82
C ARG A 64 22.41 4.69 -1.76
N PHE A 65 22.24 4.84 -3.07
CA PHE A 65 22.45 3.75 -4.02
C PHE A 65 23.85 3.15 -3.92
N ASP A 66 24.88 4.00 -3.97
CA ASP A 66 26.27 3.56 -3.90
C ASP A 66 26.64 2.99 -2.53
N LEU A 67 26.05 3.54 -1.46
CA LEU A 67 26.21 2.98 -0.11
C LEU A 67 25.60 1.57 -0.05
N VAL A 68 24.35 1.39 -0.49
CA VAL A 68 23.67 0.08 -0.50
C VAL A 68 24.43 -0.94 -1.35
N LYS A 69 25.07 -0.49 -2.44
CA LYS A 69 25.94 -1.31 -3.28
C LYS A 69 27.24 -1.71 -2.59
N ALA A 70 27.77 -0.87 -1.69
CA ALA A 70 29.06 -1.06 -1.02
C ALA A 70 28.97 -1.71 0.39
N ASP A 71 27.88 -1.50 1.13
CA ASP A 71 27.77 -1.76 2.58
C ASP A 71 27.71 -3.26 2.97
N TYR A 72 27.55 -4.17 2.01
CA TYR A 72 27.32 -5.60 2.30
C TYR A 72 28.37 -6.51 1.65
N LEU A 73 29.55 -6.53 2.29
CA LEU A 73 30.65 -7.50 2.21
C LEU A 73 30.31 -8.87 1.54
N GLY A 74 30.32 -8.92 0.21
CA GLY A 74 30.34 -10.18 -0.55
C GLY A 74 29.02 -10.95 -0.69
N VAL A 75 27.88 -10.39 -0.24
CA VAL A 75 26.56 -10.96 -0.54
C VAL A 75 25.98 -10.19 -1.72
N ASN A 76 25.59 -10.89 -2.78
CA ASN A 76 25.10 -10.31 -4.04
C ASN A 76 23.74 -9.60 -3.80
N VAL A 77 23.76 -8.38 -3.27
CA VAL A 77 22.56 -7.59 -3.01
C VAL A 77 22.09 -6.98 -4.33
N ASN A 78 20.82 -7.23 -4.65
CA ASN A 78 20.14 -6.58 -5.77
C ASN A 78 19.80 -5.12 -5.40
N ALA A 79 20.80 -4.22 -5.44
CA ALA A 79 20.64 -2.79 -5.18
C ALA A 79 19.61 -2.14 -6.12
N GLU A 80 19.56 -2.61 -7.37
CA GLU A 80 18.51 -2.25 -8.33
C GLU A 80 17.12 -2.67 -7.82
N GLY A 81 16.99 -3.89 -7.29
CA GLY A 81 15.78 -4.39 -6.66
C GLY A 81 15.36 -3.60 -5.42
N TRP A 82 16.31 -3.09 -4.62
CA TRP A 82 16.03 -2.15 -3.53
C TRP A 82 15.50 -0.81 -4.08
N ALA A 83 16.18 -0.24 -5.09
CA ALA A 83 15.80 1.01 -5.72
C ALA A 83 14.44 0.94 -6.45
N ARG A 84 13.99 -0.25 -6.86
CA ARG A 84 12.65 -0.44 -7.45
C ARG A 84 11.52 -0.50 -6.42
N ARG A 85 11.79 -0.71 -5.12
CA ARG A 85 10.73 -0.79 -4.11
C ARG A 85 9.99 0.54 -4.00
N LEU A 86 8.66 0.49 -3.89
CA LEU A 86 7.88 1.70 -3.66
C LEU A 86 8.32 2.36 -2.34
N ILE A 87 8.50 1.56 -1.28
CA ILE A 87 9.01 1.99 0.03
C ILE A 87 10.40 1.37 0.24
N PRO A 88 11.51 2.10 -0.05
CA PRO A 88 12.87 1.56 0.00
C PRO A 88 13.45 1.54 1.43
N PHE A 89 12.64 1.16 2.42
CA PHE A 89 13.05 1.05 3.82
C PHE A 89 12.95 -0.39 4.31
N ASP A 90 13.77 -0.72 5.31
CA ASP A 90 13.61 -1.96 6.04
C ASP A 90 12.25 -2.00 6.75
N GLN A 91 11.58 -3.15 6.66
CA GLN A 91 10.27 -3.33 7.26
C GLN A 91 10.33 -3.17 8.77
N SER A 92 11.29 -3.80 9.45
CA SER A 92 11.38 -3.76 10.91
C SER A 92 11.58 -2.34 11.43
N ARG A 93 12.37 -1.53 10.71
CA ARG A 93 12.55 -0.11 11.00
C ARG A 93 11.23 0.65 10.91
N LEU A 94 10.52 0.58 9.79
CA LEU A 94 9.26 1.35 9.66
C LEU A 94 8.20 0.89 10.66
N ARG A 95 8.14 -0.41 10.98
CA ARG A 95 7.25 -0.92 12.02
C ARG A 95 7.57 -0.30 13.39
N ARG A 96 8.86 -0.18 13.71
CA ARG A 96 9.32 0.46 14.96
C ARG A 96 8.95 1.94 15.01
N GLU A 97 9.24 2.68 13.94
CA GLU A 97 8.92 4.11 13.82
C GLU A 97 7.41 4.36 14.03
N ILE A 98 6.55 3.54 13.43
CA ILE A 98 5.08 3.66 13.63
C ILE A 98 4.71 3.41 15.10
N LYS A 99 5.29 2.39 15.73
CA LYS A 99 5.01 2.05 17.15
C LYS A 99 5.49 3.15 18.11
N ASP A 100 6.68 3.68 17.87
CA ASP A 100 7.26 4.72 18.72
C ASP A 100 6.53 6.05 18.55
N THR A 101 6.16 6.40 17.31
CA THR A 101 5.30 7.57 17.03
C THR A 101 3.94 7.41 17.71
N ALA A 102 3.31 6.24 17.63
CA ALA A 102 2.04 5.99 18.31
C ALA A 102 2.17 6.15 19.83
N ARG A 103 3.26 5.64 20.43
CA ARG A 103 3.51 5.82 21.87
C ARG A 103 3.63 7.29 22.24
N TRP A 104 4.33 8.07 21.42
CA TRP A 104 4.53 9.50 21.65
C TRP A 104 3.24 10.32 21.49
N VAL A 105 2.48 10.09 20.41
CA VAL A 105 1.25 10.86 20.11
C VAL A 105 0.05 10.40 20.93
N LEU A 106 -0.14 9.08 21.08
CA LEU A 106 -1.35 8.48 21.64
C LEU A 106 -1.19 8.00 23.08
N GLY A 107 0.02 8.07 23.65
CA GLY A 107 0.31 7.52 24.97
C GLY A 107 0.25 5.98 25.05
N ARG A 108 0.15 5.29 23.90
CA ARG A 108 0.09 3.82 23.83
C ARG A 108 0.77 3.28 22.58
N SER A 109 1.27 2.05 22.65
CA SER A 109 1.71 1.34 21.45
C SER A 109 0.52 0.96 20.58
N LEU A 110 0.73 0.97 19.27
CA LEU A 110 -0.25 0.53 18.28
C LEU A 110 0.30 -0.70 17.52
N GLU A 111 -0.48 -1.77 17.44
CA GLU A 111 -0.18 -2.89 16.57
C GLU A 111 -0.62 -2.57 15.13
N LEU A 112 0.23 -2.86 14.15
CA LEU A 112 -0.08 -2.50 12.74
C LEU A 112 -1.34 -3.17 12.21
N TYR A 113 -1.70 -4.33 12.74
CA TYR A 113 -2.97 -4.98 12.44
C TYR A 113 -4.18 -4.18 12.92
N GLU A 114 -4.03 -3.31 13.92
CA GLU A 114 -5.10 -2.38 14.33
C GLU A 114 -5.42 -1.39 13.22
N LEU A 115 -4.45 -0.92 12.41
CA LEU A 115 -4.74 -0.03 11.27
C LEU A 115 -5.60 -0.71 10.20
N ARG A 116 -5.39 -2.02 10.00
CA ARG A 116 -6.18 -2.83 9.08
C ARG A 116 -7.58 -3.12 9.64
N LYS A 117 -7.70 -3.38 10.94
CA LYS A 117 -9.00 -3.52 11.62
C LYS A 117 -9.78 -2.21 11.57
N PHE A 118 -9.12 -1.10 11.88
CA PHE A 118 -9.68 0.25 11.79
C PHE A 118 -10.30 0.52 10.43
N PHE A 119 -9.58 0.24 9.33
CA PHE A 119 -10.15 0.38 7.98
C PHE A 119 -11.45 -0.40 7.81
N ALA A 120 -11.47 -1.68 8.18
CA ALA A 120 -12.65 -2.51 8.00
C ALA A 120 -13.83 -2.02 8.85
N THR A 121 -13.58 -1.73 10.12
CA THR A 121 -14.59 -1.20 11.05
C THR A 121 -15.13 0.15 10.58
N TRP A 122 -14.27 1.05 10.10
CA TRP A 122 -14.66 2.34 9.54
C TRP A 122 -15.57 2.15 8.33
N MET A 123 -15.13 1.40 7.32
CA MET A 123 -15.92 1.17 6.09
C MET A 123 -17.29 0.57 6.41
N ILE A 124 -17.36 -0.44 7.27
CA ILE A 124 -18.62 -1.06 7.71
C ILE A 124 -19.51 -0.03 8.41
N SER A 125 -18.95 0.81 9.29
CA SER A 125 -19.71 1.87 9.97
C SER A 125 -20.28 2.92 9.02
N GLN A 126 -19.67 3.10 7.84
CA GLN A 126 -20.15 4.00 6.78
C GLN A 126 -21.18 3.33 5.85
N GLY A 127 -21.62 2.11 6.16
CA GLY A 127 -22.61 1.36 5.38
C GLY A 127 -22.03 0.57 4.20
N VAL A 128 -20.70 0.42 4.12
CA VAL A 128 -20.08 -0.37 3.05
C VAL A 128 -20.31 -1.86 3.32
N PRO A 129 -20.80 -2.65 2.34
CA PRO A 129 -21.01 -4.09 2.51
C PRO A 129 -19.72 -4.84 2.88
N GLU A 130 -19.83 -5.85 3.75
CA GLU A 130 -18.67 -6.62 4.20
C GLU A 130 -17.95 -7.33 3.03
N SER A 131 -18.68 -7.78 2.01
CA SER A 131 -18.12 -8.37 0.79
C SER A 131 -17.21 -7.40 0.03
N ILE A 132 -17.59 -6.12 -0.05
CA ILE A 132 -16.79 -5.04 -0.64
C ILE A 132 -15.54 -4.80 0.21
N VAL A 133 -15.69 -4.70 1.53
CA VAL A 133 -14.54 -4.52 2.46
C VAL A 133 -13.56 -5.68 2.36
N ASN A 134 -14.05 -6.92 2.31
CA ASN A 134 -13.24 -8.12 2.15
C ASN A 134 -12.51 -8.13 0.80
N THR A 135 -13.14 -7.63 -0.26
CA THR A 135 -12.52 -7.47 -1.58
C THR A 135 -11.41 -6.41 -1.55
N LEU A 136 -11.70 -5.21 -1.02
CA LEU A 136 -10.70 -4.13 -0.86
C LEU A 136 -9.50 -4.55 0.01
N GLN A 137 -9.70 -5.48 0.94
CA GLN A 137 -8.63 -6.01 1.79
C GLN A 137 -7.89 -7.23 1.20
N GLY A 138 -8.18 -7.68 -0.03
CA GLY A 138 -7.52 -8.86 -0.58
C GLY A 138 -7.95 -10.18 0.07
N ARG A 139 -9.11 -10.22 0.75
CA ARG A 139 -9.63 -11.41 1.45
C ARG A 139 -10.51 -12.30 0.56
N ALA A 140 -11.03 -11.78 -0.55
CA ALA A 140 -11.82 -12.55 -1.50
C ALA A 140 -11.02 -13.69 -2.18
N PRO A 141 -11.69 -14.71 -2.74
CA PRO A 141 -11.03 -15.80 -3.45
C PRO A 141 -10.26 -15.33 -4.69
N PRO A 142 -9.17 -16.03 -5.09
CA PRO A 142 -8.35 -15.63 -6.25
C PRO A 142 -9.13 -15.48 -7.57
N SER A 143 -10.18 -16.28 -7.79
CA SER A 143 -11.02 -16.22 -9.00
C SER A 143 -11.74 -14.88 -9.16
N GLU A 144 -12.18 -14.26 -8.06
CA GLU A 144 -12.83 -12.96 -8.09
C GLU A 144 -11.84 -11.82 -8.35
N PHE A 145 -10.59 -11.98 -7.90
CA PHE A 145 -9.55 -10.98 -8.11
C PHE A 145 -8.91 -11.02 -9.49
N ARG A 146 -8.79 -12.19 -10.12
CA ARG A 146 -8.25 -12.31 -11.49
C ARG A 146 -9.03 -11.43 -12.46
N ILE A 147 -10.37 -11.44 -12.38
CA ILE A 147 -11.23 -10.61 -13.23
C ILE A 147 -10.97 -9.11 -12.98
N LEU A 148 -10.77 -8.69 -11.73
CA LEU A 148 -10.52 -7.29 -11.37
C LEU A 148 -9.14 -6.80 -11.83
N VAL A 149 -8.13 -7.67 -11.81
CA VAL A 149 -6.75 -7.35 -12.20
C VAL A 149 -6.53 -7.48 -13.71
N GLU A 150 -7.17 -8.46 -14.36
CA GLU A 150 -7.07 -8.71 -15.80
C GLU A 150 -7.97 -7.75 -16.60
N HIS A 151 -9.08 -7.27 -16.03
CA HIS A 151 -10.01 -6.33 -16.67
C HIS A 151 -10.20 -5.04 -15.84
N TYR A 152 -9.23 -4.12 -15.98
CA TYR A 152 -9.22 -2.76 -15.37
C TYR A 152 -10.52 -1.96 -15.60
N TRP A 153 -11.30 -2.31 -16.63
CA TRP A 153 -12.53 -1.63 -17.02
C TRP A 153 -13.80 -2.44 -16.78
N SER A 154 -13.74 -3.46 -15.92
CA SER A 154 -14.97 -4.18 -15.53
C SER A 154 -15.87 -3.27 -14.67
N PRO A 155 -17.21 -3.31 -14.86
CA PRO A 155 -18.14 -2.56 -14.01
C PRO A 155 -17.94 -2.78 -12.51
N ARG A 156 -17.52 -3.99 -12.14
CA ARG A 156 -17.19 -4.38 -10.76
C ARG A 156 -15.97 -3.65 -10.21
N HIS A 157 -14.96 -3.35 -11.04
CA HIS A 157 -13.79 -2.58 -10.62
C HIS A 157 -14.16 -1.13 -10.31
N GLU A 158 -14.96 -0.49 -11.18
CA GLU A 158 -15.41 0.88 -10.95
C GLU A 158 -16.32 0.97 -9.73
N GLU A 159 -17.22 0.00 -9.51
CA GLU A 159 -18.04 -0.06 -8.31
C GLU A 159 -17.17 -0.10 -7.03
N LEU A 160 -16.15 -0.96 -6.99
CA LEU A 160 -15.21 -1.05 -5.86
C LEU A 160 -14.48 0.28 -5.62
N ARG A 161 -14.04 0.94 -6.70
CA ARG A 161 -13.38 2.23 -6.64
C ARG A 161 -14.30 3.30 -6.08
N GLN A 162 -15.56 3.35 -6.51
CA GLN A 162 -16.55 4.30 -6.02
C GLN A 162 -16.84 4.10 -4.52
N TRP A 163 -17.01 2.85 -4.07
CA TRP A 163 -17.15 2.53 -2.65
C TRP A 163 -15.93 3.02 -1.85
N TYR A 164 -14.73 2.77 -2.35
CA TYR A 164 -13.51 3.24 -1.72
C TYR A 164 -13.45 4.76 -1.64
N LEU A 165 -13.57 5.47 -2.76
CA LEU A 165 -13.41 6.93 -2.81
C LEU A 165 -14.43 7.66 -1.93
N LYS A 166 -15.66 7.12 -1.85
CA LYS A 166 -16.73 7.72 -1.06
C LYS A 166 -16.59 7.49 0.44
N HIS A 167 -16.04 6.35 0.88
CA HIS A 167 -16.14 5.92 2.28
C HIS A 167 -14.79 5.67 2.97
N ALA A 168 -13.67 5.61 2.24
CA ALA A 168 -12.36 5.37 2.82
C ALA A 168 -12.03 6.41 3.89
N PRO A 169 -11.38 6.00 5.00
CA PRO A 169 -11.04 6.94 6.05
C PRO A 169 -10.02 7.97 5.55
N TRP A 170 -10.25 9.24 5.86
CA TRP A 170 -9.31 10.34 5.62
C TRP A 170 -8.35 10.46 6.81
N VAL A 171 -7.13 9.99 6.64
CA VAL A 171 -6.10 9.95 7.68
C VAL A 171 -4.98 10.96 7.40
N CYS A 172 -4.84 11.44 6.16
CA CYS A 172 -3.92 12.51 5.81
C CYS A 172 -4.51 13.54 4.83
N CYS A 173 -3.70 14.57 4.62
CA CYS A 173 -3.63 15.36 3.38
C CYS A 173 -4.81 16.34 3.17
N ALA A 174 -4.98 17.24 4.14
CA ALA A 174 -5.82 18.44 4.04
C ALA A 174 -5.06 19.61 3.40
#